data_AF-A0A831TGX0-F1
#
_entry.id   AF-A0A831TGX0-F1
#
_cell.length_a   1.000
_cell.length_b   1.000
_cell.length_c   1.000
_cell.angle_alpha   90.00
_cell.angle_beta   90.00
_cell.angle_gamma   90.00
#
_symmetry.space_group_name_H-M   'P 1'
#
loop_
_entity.id
_entity.type
_entity.pdbx_description
1 polymer ?
#
loop_
_entity_poly.entity_id
_entity_poly.type
_entity_poly.pdbx_seq_one_letter_code
_entity_poly.pdbx_strand_id
1 'polypeptide(L)' 'IARAVSPAHLERARELIEWVAQHALPSGVLAEQVHPYTGEPLSVSPLSWSHGTFVSTVLDYLAKEEQLARSGWASLLG' A
#
# COMPACT_ATOMS: atom_id res chain seq x y z
N ILE A 1 2.41 7.87 -5.54
CA ILE A 1 3.19 8.29 -4.35
C ILE A 1 4.21 9.38 -4.69
N ALA A 2 5.34 9.08 -5.37
CA ALA A 2 6.43 10.05 -5.59
C ALA A 2 6.02 11.40 -6.22
N ARG A 3 5.03 11.40 -7.12
CA ARG A 3 4.50 12.61 -7.80
C ARG A 3 3.34 13.31 -7.07
N ALA A 4 2.98 12.86 -5.87
CA ALA A 4 1.87 13.47 -5.12
C ALA A 4 2.25 14.91 -4.69
N VAL A 5 1.34 15.85 -4.92
CA VAL A 5 1.48 17.26 -4.52
C VAL A 5 0.39 17.70 -3.55
N SER A 6 -0.62 16.85 -3.34
CA SER A 6 -1.70 17.02 -2.36
C SER A 6 -2.10 15.64 -1.79
N PRO A 7 -2.75 15.59 -0.62
CA PRO A 7 -3.24 14.34 -0.05
C PRO A 7 -4.17 13.55 -0.98
N ALA A 8 -5.00 14.23 -1.77
CA ALA A 8 -5.89 13.59 -2.74
C ALA A 8 -5.13 12.74 -3.79
N HIS A 9 -3.88 13.09 -4.12
CA HIS A 9 -3.06 12.29 -5.05
C HIS A 9 -2.58 10.96 -4.43
N LEU A 10 -2.73 10.78 -3.12
CA LEU A 10 -2.37 9.55 -2.41
C LEU A 10 -3.55 8.57 -2.29
N GLU A 11 -4.79 9.00 -2.50
CA GLU A 11 -5.99 8.17 -2.31
C GLU A 11 -5.92 6.86 -3.09
N ARG A 12 -5.63 6.93 -4.39
CA ARG A 12 -5.52 5.73 -5.21
C ARG A 12 -4.40 4.78 -4.78
N ALA A 13 -3.30 5.32 -4.25
CA ALA A 13 -2.22 4.50 -3.72
C ALA A 13 -2.65 3.80 -2.42
N ARG A 14 -3.37 4.52 -1.54
CA ARG A 14 -3.95 3.97 -0.31
C ARG A 14 -4.92 2.84 -0.61
N GLU A 15 -5.88 3.04 -1.53
CA GLU A 15 -6.84 2.00 -1.95
C GLU A 15 -6.14 0.71 -2.39
N LEU A 16 -5.06 0.84 -3.17
CA LEU A 16 -4.29 -0.32 -3.65
C LEU A 16 -3.51 -1.00 -2.53
N ILE A 17 -2.91 -0.23 -1.62
CA ILE A 17 -2.21 -0.77 -0.44
C ILE A 17 -3.19 -1.54 0.44
N GLU A 18 -4.36 -0.96 0.71
CA GLU A 18 -5.42 -1.60 1.50
C GLU A 18 -5.93 -2.86 0.80
N TRP A 19 -6.11 -2.83 -0.53
CA TRP A 19 -6.50 -4.01 -1.30
C TRP A 19 -5.46 -5.13 -1.17
N VAL A 20 -4.16 -4.84 -1.28
CA VAL A 20 -3.10 -5.85 -1.08
C VAL A 20 -3.14 -6.41 0.34
N ALA A 21 -3.31 -5.55 1.35
CA ALA A 21 -3.40 -5.97 2.75
C ALA A 21 -4.60 -6.90 3.01
N GLN A 22 -5.74 -6.66 2.35
CA GLN A 22 -6.93 -7.52 2.44
C GLN A 22 -6.72 -8.92 1.84
N HIS A 23 -5.74 -9.09 0.96
CA HIS A 23 -5.39 -10.38 0.33
C HIS A 23 -4.26 -11.12 1.07
N ALA A 24 -3.82 -10.62 2.23
CA ALA A 24 -2.87 -11.33 3.06
C ALA A 24 -3.48 -12.61 3.65
N LEU A 25 -2.65 -13.64 3.79
CA LEU A 25 -3.01 -14.85 4.53
C LEU A 25 -3.27 -14.51 6.01
N PRO A 26 -3.92 -15.41 6.78
CA PRO A 26 -4.09 -15.22 8.23
C PRO A 26 -2.78 -14.97 9.00
N SER A 27 -1.65 -15.41 8.46
CA SER A 27 -0.30 -15.13 9.00
C SER A 27 0.20 -13.70 8.75
N GLY A 28 -0.48 -12.91 7.93
CA GLY A 28 -0.06 -11.59 7.45
C GLY A 28 0.87 -11.64 6.22
N VAL A 29 1.22 -12.83 5.74
CA VAL A 29 2.09 -13.01 4.57
C VAL A 29 1.29 -12.93 3.28
N LEU A 30 1.86 -12.33 2.24
CA LEU A 30 1.27 -12.25 0.90
C LEU A 30 1.64 -13.48 0.07
N ALA A 31 0.66 -14.06 -0.62
CA ALA A 31 0.93 -15.04 -1.67
C ALA A 31 1.55 -14.35 -2.89
N GLU A 32 2.33 -15.10 -3.67
CA GLU A 32 2.89 -14.59 -4.92
C GLU A 32 1.80 -14.26 -5.95
N GLN A 33 0.74 -15.07 -5.98
CA GLN A 33 -0.39 -14.90 -6.88
C GLN A 33 -1.70 -15.17 -6.13
N VAL A 34 -2.74 -14.42 -6.47
CA VAL A 34 -4.11 -14.63 -5.99
C VAL A 34 -5.04 -14.86 -7.17
N HIS A 35 -6.10 -15.63 -6.95
CA HIS A 35 -7.12 -15.89 -7.95
C HIS A 35 -7.92 -14.60 -8.24
N PRO A 36 -8.10 -14.19 -9.50
CA PRO A 36 -8.61 -12.86 -9.84
C PRO A 36 -10.06 -12.60 -9.45
N TYR A 37 -10.85 -13.66 -9.20
CA TYR A 37 -12.27 -13.54 -8.83
C TYR A 37 -12.56 -13.89 -7.37
N THR A 38 -11.72 -14.69 -6.72
CA THR A 38 -11.97 -15.18 -5.35
C THR A 38 -10.97 -14.65 -4.34
N GLY A 39 -9.82 -14.12 -4.78
CA GLY A 39 -8.75 -13.67 -3.90
C GLY A 39 -7.96 -14.81 -3.25
N GLU A 40 -8.29 -16.07 -3.54
CA GLU A 40 -7.60 -17.22 -2.95
C GLU A 40 -6.13 -17.30 -3.40
N PRO A 41 -5.20 -17.69 -2.51
CA PRO A 41 -3.80 -17.85 -2.86
C PRO A 41 -3.62 -19.00 -3.85
N LEU A 42 -2.91 -18.77 -4.95
CA LEU A 42 -2.67 -19.77 -6.00
C LEU A 42 -1.28 -20.42 -5.93
N SER A 43 -0.40 -19.94 -5.05
CA SER A 43 1.03 -20.28 -5.09
C SER A 43 1.73 -20.14 -3.73
N VAL A 44 3.03 -20.45 -3.72
CA VAL A 44 3.90 -20.37 -2.54
C VAL A 44 3.89 -18.97 -1.91
N SER A 45 4.11 -18.93 -0.60
CA SER A 45 4.03 -17.71 0.20
C SER A 45 5.18 -17.64 1.22
N PRO A 46 5.88 -16.48 1.38
CA PRO A 46 5.87 -15.33 0.47
C PRO A 46 6.76 -15.56 -0.75
N LEU A 47 6.47 -14.87 -1.86
CA LEU A 47 7.54 -14.46 -2.76
C LEU A 47 8.26 -13.27 -2.13
N SER A 48 9.41 -13.53 -1.49
CA SER A 48 10.16 -12.56 -0.68
C SER A 48 10.38 -11.21 -1.38
N TRP A 49 10.62 -11.21 -2.70
CA TRP A 49 10.83 -9.98 -3.45
C TRP A 49 9.58 -9.10 -3.49
N SER A 50 8.44 -9.65 -3.89
CA SER A 50 7.16 -8.90 -3.92
C SER A 50 6.74 -8.42 -2.53
N HIS A 51 6.97 -9.22 -1.49
CA HIS A 51 6.68 -8.84 -0.12
C HIS A 51 7.55 -7.66 0.33
N GLY A 52 8.85 -7.68 0.01
CA GLY A 52 9.75 -6.55 0.25
C GLY A 52 9.35 -5.29 -0.51
N THR A 53 8.92 -5.43 -1.77
CA THR A 53 8.39 -4.30 -2.57
C THR A 53 7.15 -3.70 -1.94
N PHE A 54 6.22 -4.51 -1.43
CA PHE A 54 5.03 -4.02 -0.73
C PHE A 54 5.41 -3.21 0.51
N VAL A 55 6.30 -3.73 1.36
CA VAL A 55 6.79 -3.02 2.55
C VAL A 55 7.43 -1.68 2.18
N SER A 56 8.32 -1.67 1.17
CA SER A 56 8.95 -0.41 0.70
C SER A 56 7.90 0.59 0.19
N THR A 57 6.87 0.12 -0.52
CA THR A 57 5.79 0.97 -1.04
C THR A 57 4.97 1.60 0.09
N VAL A 58 4.70 0.85 1.16
CA VAL A 58 4.01 1.38 2.35
C VAL A 58 4.87 2.43 3.06
N LEU A 59 6.18 2.19 3.20
CA LEU A 59 7.10 3.17 3.79
C LEU A 59 7.16 4.46 2.96
N ASP A 60 7.23 4.35 1.63
CA ASP A 60 7.22 5.50 0.71
C ASP A 60 5.90 6.28 0.81
N TYR A 61 4.77 5.57 0.93
CA TYR A 61 3.45 6.19 1.13
C TYR A 61 3.42 7.03 2.41
N LEU A 62 3.82 6.44 3.54
CA LEU A 62 3.79 7.09 4.85
C LEU A 62 4.70 8.32 4.90
N ALA A 63 5.92 8.19 4.36
CA ALA A 63 6.86 9.30 4.29
C ALA A 63 6.30 10.46 3.44
N LYS A 64 5.61 10.14 2.33
CA LYS A 64 5.02 11.16 1.47
C LYS A 64 3.81 11.83 2.09
N GLU A 65 2.96 11.06 2.77
CA GLU A 65 1.79 11.57 3.51
C GLU A 65 2.24 12.55 4.61
N GLU A 66 3.25 12.18 5.39
CA GLU A 66 3.83 13.04 6.42
C GLU A 66 4.46 14.31 5.82
N GLN A 67 5.19 14.18 4.70
CA GLN A 67 5.76 15.33 3.99
C GLN A 67 4.65 16.33 3.58
N LEU A 68 3.55 15.83 3.02
CA LEU A 68 2.43 16.68 2.58
C LEU A 68 1.73 17.34 3.78
N ALA A 69 1.52 16.60 4.86
CA ALA A 69 0.95 17.12 6.10
C ALA A 69 1.79 18.27 6.67
N ARG A 70 3.10 18.09 6.76
CA ARG A 70 4.06 19.11 7.25
C ARG A 70 4.18 20.33 6.33
N SER A 71 3.86 20.18 5.04
CA SER A 71 3.90 21.26 4.05
C SER A 71 2.70 22.21 4.12
N GLY A 72 1.84 22.09 5.16
CA GLY A 72 0.70 22.99 5.41
C GLY A 72 -0.65 22.49 4.90
N TRP A 73 -0.72 21.27 4.34
CA TRP A 73 -2.02 20.63 4.06
C TRP A 73 -2.74 20.18 5.33
N ALA A 74 -2.00 19.87 6.40
CA ALA A 74 -2.61 19.48 7.68
C ALA A 74 -3.46 20.60 8.31
N SER A 75 -3.09 21.87 8.09
CA SER A 75 -3.85 23.03 8.60
C SER A 75 -5.07 23.40 7.76
N LEU A 76 -5.24 22.84 6.56
CA LEU A 76 -6.40 23.04 5.68
C LEU A 76 -7.49 21.96 5.85
N LEU A 77 -7.16 20.85 6.54
CA LEU A 77 -8.07 19.73 6.81
C LEU A 77 -8.60 19.74 8.26
N GLY A 78 -8.33 20.81 9.02
CA GLY A 78 -8.86 21.06 10.36
C GLY A 78 -10.12 21.90 10.34
#